data_AF-A0A5A7PWR6-F1
#
_entry.id   AF-A0A5A7PWR6-F1
#
_cell.length_a   1.000
_cell.length_b   1.000
_cell.length_c   1.000
_cell.angle_alpha   90.00
_cell.angle_beta   90.00
_cell.angle_gamma   90.00
#
_symmetry.space_group_name_H-M   'P 1'
#
loop_
_entity.id
_entity.type
_entity.pdbx_description
1 polymer ?
#
loop_
_entity_poly.entity_id
_entity_poly.type
_entity_poly.pdbx_seq_one_letter_code
_entity_poly.pdbx_strand_id
1 'polypeptide(L)'
;MAHLHTYKYWFQYIKFSHTIKYTINYTVIQKRRTENMGGFLRLLATVVLMLMLIFSSEMVAEATRKCESKSQQFKGLCFIKANCAAVCRTEGFHSGHCRGFRRRCYCTKHC
;
A
#
# COMPACT_ATOMS: atom_id res chain seq x y z
N MET A 1 69.74 -12.56 26.28
CA MET A 1 68.30 -12.69 26.60
C MET A 1 67.39 -11.69 25.87
N ALA A 2 67.91 -10.64 25.20
CA ALA A 2 67.10 -9.64 24.48
C ALA A 2 66.44 -10.14 23.17
N HIS A 3 67.02 -11.15 22.50
CA HIS A 3 66.52 -11.66 21.21
C HIS A 3 65.19 -12.45 21.30
N LEU A 4 64.87 -13.06 22.45
CA LEU A 4 63.57 -13.75 22.60
C LEU A 4 62.40 -12.79 22.81
N HIS A 5 62.66 -11.60 23.38
CA HIS A 5 61.62 -10.60 23.61
C HIS A 5 61.14 -9.94 22.31
N THR A 6 62.06 -9.65 21.39
CA THR A 6 61.72 -9.10 20.07
C THR A 6 60.93 -10.11 19.23
N TYR A 7 61.26 -11.40 19.31
CA TYR A 7 60.54 -12.45 18.58
C TYR A 7 59.11 -12.65 19.08
N LYS A 8 58.89 -12.62 20.40
CA LYS A 8 57.53 -12.65 20.99
C LYS A 8 56.71 -11.42 20.58
N TYR A 9 57.32 -10.24 20.60
CA TYR A 9 56.66 -9.00 20.21
C TYR A 9 56.26 -9.00 18.74
N TRP A 10 57.14 -9.52 17.86
CA TRP A 10 56.87 -9.65 16.43
C TRP A 10 55.74 -10.65 16.15
N PHE A 11 55.72 -11.79 16.84
CA PHE A 11 54.65 -12.78 16.71
C PHE A 11 53.29 -12.23 17.21
N GLN A 12 53.30 -11.47 18.31
CA GLN A 12 52.13 -10.76 18.82
C GLN A 12 51.60 -9.73 17.81
N TYR A 13 52.50 -8.98 17.17
CA TYR A 13 52.17 -8.00 16.13
C TYR A 13 51.54 -8.66 14.89
N ILE A 14 52.07 -9.80 14.44
CA ILE A 14 51.49 -10.54 13.31
C ILE A 14 50.09 -11.05 13.64
N LYS A 15 49.89 -11.62 14.82
CA LYS A 15 48.58 -12.10 15.27
C LYS A 15 47.57 -10.96 15.38
N PHE A 16 48.01 -9.78 15.82
CA PHE A 16 47.19 -8.56 15.87
C PHE A 16 46.86 -8.05 14.46
N SER A 17 47.84 -8.00 13.55
CA SER A 17 47.66 -7.60 12.15
C SER A 17 46.71 -8.54 11.39
N HIS A 18 46.82 -9.86 11.60
CA HIS A 18 45.89 -10.85 11.04
C HIS A 18 44.48 -10.70 11.61
N THR A 19 44.35 -10.53 12.93
CA THR A 19 43.04 -10.31 13.58
C THR A 19 42.38 -9.02 13.06
N ILE A 20 43.16 -7.95 12.86
CA ILE A 20 42.67 -6.69 12.28
C ILE A 20 42.21 -6.92 10.84
N LYS A 21 43.04 -7.52 9.98
CA LYS A 21 42.67 -7.81 8.59
C LYS A 21 41.43 -8.69 8.48
N TYR A 22 41.33 -9.71 9.33
CA TYR A 22 40.17 -10.59 9.42
C TYR A 22 38.93 -9.79 9.86
N THR A 23 39.02 -9.00 10.92
CA THR A 23 37.91 -8.16 11.40
C THR A 23 37.46 -7.14 10.34
N ILE A 24 38.40 -6.49 9.64
CA ILE A 24 38.10 -5.57 8.53
C ILE A 24 37.42 -6.33 7.38
N ASN A 25 37.91 -7.51 6.99
CA ASN A 25 37.30 -8.30 5.92
C ASN A 25 35.88 -8.76 6.29
N TYR A 26 35.67 -9.25 7.51
CA TYR A 26 34.33 -9.64 8.00
C TYR A 26 33.37 -8.46 8.09
N THR A 27 33.82 -7.29 8.55
CA THR A 27 32.98 -6.08 8.59
C THR A 27 32.67 -5.53 7.20
N VAL A 28 33.60 -5.60 6.24
CA VAL A 28 33.36 -5.24 4.84
C VAL A 28 32.41 -6.23 4.15
N ILE A 29 32.55 -7.55 4.41
CA ILE A 29 31.65 -8.59 3.92
C ILE A 29 30.23 -8.42 4.52
N GLN A 30 30.13 -8.13 5.82
CA GLN A 30 28.86 -7.85 6.49
C GLN A 30 28.22 -6.53 6.02
N LYS A 31 29.01 -5.48 5.78
CA LYS A 31 28.54 -4.21 5.21
C LYS A 31 28.05 -4.38 3.77
N ARG A 32 28.75 -5.18 2.96
CA ARG A 32 28.31 -5.57 1.61
C ARG A 32 27.01 -6.41 1.64
N ARG A 33 26.78 -7.19 2.70
CA ARG A 33 25.54 -7.95 2.92
C ARG A 33 24.36 -7.06 3.36
N THR A 34 24.59 -5.98 4.11
CA THR A 34 23.55 -5.01 4.50
C THR A 34 23.26 -3.94 3.44
N GLU A 35 24.21 -3.60 2.57
CA GLU A 35 23.98 -2.71 1.42
C GLU A 35 23.08 -3.36 0.35
N ASN A 36 23.14 -4.69 0.19
CA ASN A 36 22.32 -5.42 -0.79
C ASN A 36 20.92 -5.83 -0.31
N MET A 37 20.67 -5.93 1.00
CA MET A 37 19.33 -6.27 1.53
C MET A 37 18.40 -5.06 1.62
N GLY A 38 18.85 -3.86 1.23
CA GLY A 38 18.05 -2.64 1.32
C GLY A 38 17.29 -2.30 0.03
N GLY A 39 17.72 -2.81 -1.13
CA GLY A 39 17.16 -2.43 -2.42
C GLY A 39 15.68 -2.80 -2.55
N PHE A 40 15.34 -4.05 -2.24
CA PHE A 40 13.97 -4.55 -2.32
C PHE A 40 13.04 -3.86 -1.31
N LEU A 41 13.47 -3.70 -0.05
CA LEU A 41 12.70 -2.99 0.97
C LEU A 41 12.50 -1.50 0.63
N ARG A 42 13.49 -0.84 0.03
CA ARG A 42 13.37 0.54 -0.46
C ARG A 42 12.35 0.64 -1.60
N LEU A 43 12.41 -0.26 -2.57
CA LEU A 43 11.44 -0.32 -3.67
C LEU A 43 10.02 -0.54 -3.15
N LEU A 44 9.83 -1.52 -2.26
CA LEU A 44 8.54 -1.77 -1.63
C LEU A 44 8.02 -0.55 -0.86
N ALA A 45 8.86 0.11 -0.06
CA ALA A 45 8.48 1.32 0.67
C ALA A 45 8.07 2.46 -0.27
N THR A 46 8.80 2.68 -1.37
CA THR A 46 8.45 3.70 -2.37
C THR A 46 7.13 3.41 -3.08
N VAL A 47 6.88 2.14 -3.47
CA VAL A 47 5.64 1.74 -4.14
C VAL A 47 4.44 1.92 -3.19
N VAL A 48 4.56 1.51 -1.94
CA VAL A 48 3.51 1.67 -0.93
C VAL A 48 3.19 3.15 -0.69
N LEU A 49 4.21 4.02 -0.57
CA LEU A 49 4.01 5.46 -0.42
C LEU A 49 3.29 6.08 -1.63
N MET A 50 3.69 5.71 -2.85
CA MET A 50 3.03 6.18 -4.08
C MET A 50 1.58 5.74 -4.15
N LEU A 51 1.27 4.49 -3.78
CA LEU A 51 -0.11 3.99 -3.72
C LEU A 51 -0.95 4.80 -2.73
N MET A 52 -0.43 5.06 -1.52
CA MET A 52 -1.15 5.85 -0.50
C MET A 52 -1.47 7.27 -0.97
N LEU A 53 -0.57 7.90 -1.73
CA LEU A 53 -0.79 9.23 -2.31
C LEU A 53 -1.84 9.23 -3.44
N ILE A 54 -1.93 8.14 -4.21
CA ILE A 54 -2.97 8.01 -5.24
C ILE A 54 -4.34 7.84 -4.59
N PHE A 55 -4.45 6.98 -3.56
CA PHE A 55 -5.71 6.72 -2.87
C PHE A 55 -6.22 7.91 -2.03
N SER A 56 -5.36 8.84 -1.61
CA SER A 56 -5.80 10.02 -0.85
C SER A 56 -6.47 11.10 -1.71
N SER A 57 -6.31 11.04 -3.03
CA SER A 57 -6.80 12.06 -3.97
C SER A 57 -8.29 11.95 -4.34
N GLU A 58 -9.00 10.92 -3.86
CA GLU A 58 -10.40 10.65 -4.27
C GLU A 58 -11.49 11.19 -3.31
N MET A 59 -11.15 12.02 -2.31
CA MET A 59 -12.10 12.41 -1.25
C MET A 59 -12.76 13.80 -1.43
N VAL A 60 -12.56 14.51 -2.54
CA VAL A 60 -13.38 15.70 -2.83
C VAL A 60 -14.63 15.26 -3.60
N ALA A 61 -15.40 14.36 -2.99
CA ALA A 61 -16.79 14.21 -3.33
C ALA A 61 -17.53 15.34 -2.60
N GLU A 62 -17.87 16.38 -3.34
CA GLU A 62 -18.89 17.34 -2.94
C GLU A 62 -20.14 16.53 -2.55
N ALA A 63 -20.28 16.28 -1.24
CA ALA A 63 -21.31 15.43 -0.69
C ALA A 63 -22.63 16.21 -0.68
N THR A 64 -23.14 16.52 -1.88
CA THR A 64 -24.56 16.76 -2.06
C THR A 64 -25.25 15.55 -1.46
N ARG A 65 -25.98 15.75 -0.35
CA ARG A 65 -26.56 14.64 0.39
C ARG A 65 -27.55 13.98 -0.55
N LYS A 66 -27.28 12.76 -0.99
CA LYS A 66 -28.21 12.02 -1.84
C LYS A 66 -29.13 11.21 -0.93
N CYS A 67 -30.41 11.53 -0.91
CA CYS A 67 -31.39 10.64 -0.31
C CYS A 67 -31.71 9.49 -1.25
N GLU A 68 -31.79 8.29 -0.69
CA GLU A 68 -32.13 7.05 -1.39
C GLU A 68 -33.44 6.48 -0.83
N SER A 69 -34.33 6.01 -1.71
CA SER A 69 -35.56 5.31 -1.36
C SER A 69 -35.79 4.15 -2.31
N LYS A 70 -36.40 3.06 -1.85
CA LYS A 70 -36.81 1.96 -2.74
C LYS A 70 -37.98 2.43 -3.60
N SER A 71 -37.92 2.16 -4.91
CA SER A 71 -39.04 2.45 -5.82
C SER A 71 -40.29 1.68 -5.42
N GLN A 72 -41.44 2.35 -5.47
CA GLN A 72 -42.75 1.75 -5.20
C GLN A 72 -43.42 1.22 -6.47
N GLN A 73 -43.12 1.81 -7.62
CA GLN A 73 -43.74 1.44 -8.89
C GLN A 73 -42.92 0.42 -9.69
N PHE A 74 -41.61 0.27 -9.42
CA PHE A 74 -40.77 -0.69 -10.14
C PHE A 74 -41.09 -2.13 -9.74
N LYS A 75 -41.46 -2.95 -10.74
CA LYS A 75 -41.83 -4.36 -10.56
C LYS A 75 -40.74 -5.30 -11.09
N GLY A 76 -40.49 -6.38 -10.36
CA GLY A 76 -39.54 -7.44 -10.77
C GLY A 76 -38.07 -7.13 -10.46
N LEU A 77 -37.18 -7.86 -11.15
CA LEU A 77 -35.73 -7.76 -11.00
C LEU A 77 -35.18 -6.61 -11.87
N CYS A 78 -34.32 -5.80 -11.27
CA CYS A 78 -33.67 -4.65 -11.87
C CYS A 78 -32.35 -5.05 -12.51
N PHE A 79 -32.35 -5.23 -13.83
CA PHE A 79 -31.14 -5.47 -14.62
C PHE A 79 -30.68 -4.21 -15.35
N ILE A 80 -31.64 -3.39 -15.80
CA ILE A 80 -31.38 -2.20 -16.60
C ILE A 80 -31.58 -0.95 -15.74
N LYS A 81 -30.47 -0.27 -15.43
CA LYS A 81 -30.49 0.97 -14.63
C LYS A 81 -31.35 2.07 -15.25
N ALA A 82 -31.36 2.19 -16.59
CA ALA A 82 -32.15 3.19 -17.30
C ALA A 82 -33.66 3.03 -17.04
N ASN A 83 -34.18 1.80 -17.02
CA ASN A 83 -35.58 1.52 -16.72
C ASN A 83 -35.93 1.91 -15.27
N CYS A 84 -35.05 1.58 -14.33
CA CYS A 84 -35.20 1.99 -12.93
C CYS A 84 -35.19 3.52 -12.80
N ALA A 85 -34.25 4.21 -13.45
CA ALA A 85 -34.20 5.67 -13.43
C ALA A 85 -35.44 6.33 -14.06
N ALA A 86 -36.00 5.75 -15.14
CA ALA A 86 -37.23 6.25 -15.76
C ALA A 86 -38.42 6.19 -14.79
N VAL A 87 -38.60 5.06 -14.09
CA VAL A 87 -39.64 4.91 -13.05
C VAL A 87 -39.37 5.82 -11.86
N CYS A 88 -38.12 5.95 -11.42
CA CYS A 88 -37.78 6.85 -10.33
C CYS A 88 -38.09 8.33 -10.65
N ARG A 89 -37.98 8.75 -11.92
CA ARG A 89 -38.38 10.09 -12.35
C ARG A 89 -39.90 10.30 -12.24
N THR A 90 -40.71 9.29 -12.53
CA THR A 90 -42.17 9.37 -12.34
C THR A 90 -42.55 9.39 -10.86
N GLU A 91 -41.68 8.92 -9.97
CA GLU A 91 -41.81 9.01 -8.50
C GLU A 91 -41.24 10.31 -7.90
N GLY A 92 -40.74 11.25 -8.73
CA GLY A 92 -40.20 12.54 -8.26
C GLY A 92 -38.73 12.50 -7.82
N PHE A 93 -37.98 11.46 -8.21
CA PHE A 93 -36.54 11.37 -7.98
C PHE A 93 -35.75 11.76 -9.24
N HIS A 94 -34.51 12.21 -9.07
CA HIS A 94 -33.68 12.66 -10.18
C HIS A 94 -33.05 11.49 -10.96
N SER A 95 -32.79 10.39 -10.26
CA SER A 95 -32.14 9.20 -10.83
C SER A 95 -32.54 7.93 -10.07
N GLY A 96 -32.06 6.78 -10.55
CA GLY A 96 -32.27 5.48 -9.92
C GLY A 96 -31.19 4.48 -10.32
N HIS A 97 -31.01 3.44 -9.50
CA HIS A 97 -30.07 2.35 -9.76
C HIS A 97 -30.52 1.01 -9.19
N CYS A 98 -30.04 -0.07 -9.82
CA CYS A 98 -30.27 -1.44 -9.39
C CYS A 98 -29.24 -1.82 -8.32
N ARG A 99 -29.69 -2.29 -7.15
CA ARG A 99 -28.81 -2.64 -6.02
C ARG A 99 -29.15 -4.00 -5.41
N GLY A 100 -28.10 -4.67 -4.91
CA GLY A 100 -28.19 -5.87 -4.08
C GLY A 100 -28.44 -7.16 -4.86
N PHE A 101 -28.36 -8.29 -4.15
CA PHE A 101 -28.54 -9.62 -4.70
C PHE A 101 -29.94 -9.81 -5.31
N ARG A 102 -30.97 -9.27 -4.66
CA ARG A 102 -32.35 -9.29 -5.15
C ARG A 102 -32.61 -8.28 -6.30
N ARG A 103 -31.57 -7.61 -6.81
CA ARG A 103 -31.65 -6.65 -7.92
C ARG A 103 -32.84 -5.70 -7.77
N ARG A 104 -32.94 -4.96 -6.67
CA ARG A 104 -34.07 -4.03 -6.46
C ARG A 104 -33.73 -2.65 -7.01
N CYS A 105 -34.74 -1.92 -7.46
CA CYS A 105 -34.60 -0.53 -7.91
C CYS A 105 -34.65 0.43 -6.71
N TYR A 106 -33.63 1.28 -6.60
CA TYR A 106 -33.52 2.34 -5.62
C TYR A 106 -33.42 3.69 -6.32
N CYS A 107 -34.27 4.63 -5.93
CA CYS A 107 -34.36 5.97 -6.45
C CYS A 107 -33.52 6.94 -5.61
N THR A 108 -32.89 7.90 -6.27
CA THR A 108 -31.98 8.86 -5.65
C THR A 108 -32.33 10.29 -6.04
N LYS A 109 -32.33 11.20 -5.06
CA LYS A 109 -32.52 12.64 -5.27
C LYS A 109 -31.57 13.45 -4.39
N HIS A 110 -31.33 14.69 -4.76
CA HIS A 110 -30.64 15.63 -3.89
C HIS A 110 -31.50 15.96 -2.66
N CYS A 111 -30.78 16.03 -1.55
CA CYS A 111 -31.10 16.52 -0.23
C CYS A 111 -29.88 17.35 0.23
#